data_AF-A0A2U1N1H4-F1
#
_entry.id   AF-A0A2U1N1H4-F1
#
_cell.length_a   1.000
_cell.length_b   1.000
_cell.length_c   1.000
_cell.angle_alpha   90.00
_cell.angle_beta   90.00
_cell.angle_gamma   90.00
#
_symmetry.space_group_name_H-M   'P 1'
#
loop_
_entity.id
_entity.type
_entity.pdbx_description
1 polymer ?
#
loop_
_entity_poly.entity_id
_entity_poly.type
_entity_poly.pdbx_seq_one_letter_code
_entity_poly.pdbx_strand_id
1 'polypeptide(L)'
;MGRAINKTVTIVELIKRRIVGLHQITSIGSTDITDTWEPLEEGLLPLETTRHVSLITITLSKKELDTSLVGELILTTLAAHL
;
A
#
# COMPACT_ATOMS: atom_id res chain seq x y z
N MET A 1 -4.77 -6.57 5.05
CA MET A 1 -3.68 -5.86 4.33
C MET A 1 -2.33 -5.88 5.06
N GLY A 2 -2.24 -5.80 6.40
CA GLY A 2 -0.95 -5.67 7.12
C GLY A 2 0.17 -6.67 6.79
N ARG A 3 -0.14 -7.96 6.58
CA ARG A 3 0.87 -8.97 6.15
C ARG A 3 1.39 -8.74 4.71
N ALA A 4 0.58 -8.11 3.85
CA ALA A 4 0.94 -7.86 2.46
C ALA A 4 1.86 -6.64 2.32
N ILE A 5 1.76 -5.66 3.21
CA ILE A 5 2.59 -4.43 3.17
C ILE A 5 4.08 -4.76 3.15
N ASN A 6 4.55 -5.61 4.07
CA ASN A 6 5.96 -6.01 4.13
C ASN A 6 6.41 -6.74 2.86
N LYS A 7 5.53 -7.57 2.26
CA LYS A 7 5.81 -8.25 0.99
C LYS A 7 5.92 -7.24 -0.17
N THR A 8 5.00 -6.28 -0.24
CA THR A 8 5.02 -5.22 -1.26
C THR A 8 6.32 -4.43 -1.21
N VAL A 9 6.75 -3.99 -0.02
CA VAL A 9 8.02 -3.28 0.17
C VAL A 9 9.19 -4.13 -0.30
N THR A 10 9.23 -5.41 0.10
CA THR A 10 10.30 -6.34 -0.30
C THR A 10 10.38 -6.47 -1.83
N ILE A 11 9.23 -6.62 -2.51
CA ILE A 11 9.17 -6.74 -3.97
C ILE A 11 9.68 -5.45 -4.64
N VAL A 12 9.24 -4.28 -4.15
CA VAL A 12 9.70 -2.98 -4.67
C VAL A 12 11.21 -2.83 -4.56
N GLU A 13 11.80 -3.17 -3.42
CA GLU A 13 13.25 -3.12 -3.24
C GLU A 13 14.00 -4.08 -4.19
N LEU A 14 13.45 -5.26 -4.44
CA LEU A 14 14.02 -6.20 -5.42
C LEU A 14 13.93 -5.66 -6.86
N ILE A 15 12.84 -4.98 -7.22
CA ILE A 15 12.67 -4.37 -8.55
C ILE A 15 13.69 -3.24 -8.75
N LYS A 16 13.85 -2.34 -7.76
CA LYS A 16 14.83 -1.24 -7.83
C LYS A 16 16.28 -1.72 -7.99
N ARG A 17 16.62 -2.88 -7.44
CA ARG A 17 17.95 -3.50 -7.64
C ARG A 17 18.18 -4.01 -9.06
N ARG A 18 17.11 -4.39 -9.77
CA ARG A 18 17.19 -4.95 -11.13
C ARG A 18 17.06 -3.88 -12.21
N ILE A 19 16.37 -2.79 -11.91
CA ILE A 19 16.08 -1.71 -12.86
C ILE A 19 16.54 -0.40 -12.24
N VAL A 20 17.68 0.09 -12.70
CA VAL A 20 18.23 1.38 -12.29
C VAL A 20 17.42 2.56 -12.85
N GLY A 21 17.42 3.68 -12.14
CA GLY A 21 16.76 4.91 -12.59
C GLY A 21 15.23 4.92 -12.46
N LEU A 22 14.68 4.18 -11.50
CA LEU A 22 13.25 4.24 -11.20
C LEU A 22 12.93 5.37 -10.22
N HIS A 23 11.97 6.20 -10.58
CA HIS A 23 11.28 7.12 -9.68
C HIS A 23 10.23 6.36 -8.88
N GLN A 24 10.13 6.69 -7.60
CA GLN A 24 9.19 6.07 -6.68
C GLN A 24 8.30 7.13 -6.03
N ILE A 25 7.01 6.85 -5.98
CA ILE A 25 6.05 7.53 -5.10
C ILE A 25 5.45 6.51 -4.16
N THR A 26 5.28 6.86 -2.89
CA THR A 26 4.69 6.00 -1.87
C THR A 26 3.58 6.72 -1.14
N SER A 27 2.37 6.19 -1.31
CA SER A 27 1.15 6.63 -0.64
C SER A 27 0.82 5.71 0.51
N ILE A 28 0.39 6.28 1.63
CA ILE A 28 -0.14 5.53 2.77
C ILE A 28 -1.56 6.00 3.01
N GLY A 29 -2.47 5.06 3.16
CA GLY A 29 -3.87 5.34 3.46
C GLY A 29 -4.46 4.33 4.42
N SER A 30 -5.75 4.45 4.64
CA SER A 30 -6.56 3.46 5.34
C SER A 30 -7.82 3.17 4.54
N THR A 31 -8.32 1.95 4.69
CA THR A 31 -9.60 1.55 4.12
C THR A 31 -10.33 0.68 5.13
N ASP A 32 -11.65 0.68 5.05
CA ASP A 32 -12.50 -0.06 5.95
C ASP A 32 -12.89 -1.38 5.30
N ILE A 33 -12.70 -2.47 6.04
CA ILE A 33 -13.17 -3.79 5.63
C ILE A 33 -14.32 -4.16 6.55
N THR A 34 -15.48 -4.38 5.96
CA THR A 34 -16.66 -4.92 6.65
C THR A 34 -16.74 -6.42 6.40
N ASP A 35 -16.63 -7.19 7.46
CA ASP A 35 -16.82 -8.64 7.45
C ASP A 35 -18.24 -8.93 7.97
N THR A 36 -19.05 -9.66 7.20
CA THR A 36 -20.42 -10.06 7.59
C THR A 36 -20.44 -11.55 7.97
N TRP A 37 -21.07 -11.86 9.09
CA TRP A 37 -21.16 -13.21 9.64
C TRP A 37 -22.60 -13.69 9.66
N GLU A 38 -22.81 -14.92 9.19
CA GLU A 38 -24.11 -15.57 9.25
C GLU A 38 -24.46 -15.97 10.69
N PRO A 39 -25.72 -15.80 11.11
CA PRO A 39 -26.15 -16.20 12.45
C PRO A 39 -26.15 -17.71 12.60
N LEU A 40 -25.84 -18.18 13.81
CA LEU A 40 -25.84 -19.61 14.15
C LEU A 40 -27.26 -20.17 14.37
N GLU A 41 -28.26 -19.32 14.57
CA GLU A 41 -29.66 -19.69 14.83
C GLU A 41 -30.59 -19.00 13.83
N GLU A 42 -31.60 -19.73 13.33
CA GLU A 42 -32.59 -19.19 12.40
C GLU A 42 -33.45 -18.10 13.07
N GLY A 43 -33.54 -16.93 12.43
CA GLY A 43 -34.31 -15.78 12.91
C GLY A 43 -33.48 -14.65 13.53
N LEU A 44 -32.16 -14.84 13.69
CA LEU A 44 -31.24 -13.78 14.11
C LEU A 44 -30.74 -12.94 12.92
N LEU A 45 -30.30 -11.71 13.19
CA LEU A 45 -29.75 -10.80 12.17
C LEU A 45 -28.26 -11.07 11.94
N PRO A 46 -27.75 -10.94 10.70
CA PRO A 46 -26.33 -11.04 10.40
C PRO A 46 -25.50 -10.04 11.22
N LEU A 47 -24.32 -10.46 11.68
CA LEU A 47 -23.39 -9.60 12.41
C LEU A 47 -22.40 -8.96 11.44
N GLU A 48 -22.25 -7.65 11.49
CA GLU A 48 -21.23 -6.93 10.74
C GLU A 48 -20.11 -6.46 11.67
N THR A 49 -18.87 -6.63 11.24
CA THR A 49 -17.70 -6.08 11.93
C THR A 49 -16.85 -5.28 10.95
N THR A 50 -16.69 -3.99 11.24
CA THR A 50 -15.84 -3.09 10.44
C THR A 50 -14.48 -2.95 11.10
N ARG A 51 -13.41 -3.12 10.32
CA ARG A 51 -12.03 -2.87 10.75
C ARG A 51 -11.35 -1.86 9.84
N HIS A 52 -10.67 -0.90 10.46
CA HIS A 52 -9.76 0.01 9.76
C HIS A 52 -8.46 -0.72 9.44
N VAL A 53 -8.09 -0.81 8.16
CA VAL A 53 -6.84 -1.42 7.74
C VAL A 53 -5.96 -0.43 6.99
N SER A 54 -4.66 -0.45 7.26
CA SER A 54 -3.69 0.36 6.52
C SER A 54 -3.49 -0.16 5.10
N LEU A 55 -3.29 0.78 4.18
CA LEU A 55 -3.01 0.59 2.76
C LEU A 55 -1.68 1.26 2.42
N ILE A 56 -0.89 0.62 1.56
CA ILE A 56 0.30 1.21 0.94
C ILE A 56 0.17 1.09 -0.58
N THR A 57 0.43 2.19 -1.28
CA THR A 57 0.51 2.21 -2.74
C THR A 57 1.90 2.68 -3.12
N ILE A 58 2.61 1.89 -3.93
CA ILE A 58 3.94 2.26 -4.43
C ILE A 58 3.89 2.29 -5.96
N THR A 59 4.15 3.46 -6.52
CA THR A 59 4.25 3.67 -7.96
C THR A 59 5.71 3.74 -8.36
N LEU A 60 6.13 2.93 -9.32
CA LEU A 60 7.47 2.95 -9.91
C LEU A 60 7.39 3.37 -11.38
N SER A 61 8.22 4.32 -11.79
CA SER A 61 8.26 4.83 -13.16
C SER A 61 9.68 5.11 -13.62
N LYS A 62 9.97 4.90 -14.92
CA LYS A 62 11.24 5.33 -15.53
C LYS A 62 11.25 6.80 -15.92
N LYS A 63 10.08 7.43 -15.99
CA LYS A 63 9.92 8.86 -16.21
C LYS A 63 9.70 9.53 -14.86
N GLU A 64 10.12 10.79 -14.74
CA GLU A 64 9.83 11.60 -13.57
C GLU A 64 8.32 11.58 -13.28
N LEU A 65 8.00 11.38 -12.03
CA LEU A 65 6.63 11.43 -11.52
C LEU A 65 6.37 12.84 -11.00
N ASP A 66 5.16 13.35 -11.24
CA ASP A 66 4.75 14.65 -10.72
C ASP A 66 4.71 14.61 -9.18
N THR A 67 5.55 15.44 -8.56
CA THR A 67 5.69 15.53 -7.10
C THR A 67 4.66 16.45 -6.45
N SER A 68 3.74 17.03 -7.23
CA SER A 68 2.67 17.89 -6.72
C SER A 68 1.53 17.13 -6.01
N LEU A 69 1.62 15.79 -5.91
CA LEU A 69 0.68 14.96 -5.15
C LEU A 69 0.81 15.24 -3.64
N VAL A 70 -0.03 16.14 -3.14
CA VAL A 70 -0.13 16.52 -1.73
C VAL A 70 -0.69 15.33 -0.92
N GLY A 71 0.05 14.89 0.10
CA GLY A 71 -0.35 13.82 1.03
C GLY A 71 0.56 12.59 1.06
N GLU A 72 1.57 12.52 0.18
CA GLU A 72 2.46 11.38 0.04
C GLU A 72 3.84 11.65 0.64
N LEU A 73 4.38 10.67 1.38
CA LEU A 73 5.74 10.72 1.89
C LEU A 73 6.68 10.43 0.70
N ILE A 74 7.17 11.48 0.04
CA ILE A 74 8.10 11.37 -1.08
C ILE A 74 9.49 11.01 -0.52
N LEU A 75 9.83 9.73 -0.53
CA LEU A 75 11.21 9.26 -0.34
C LEU A 75 11.92 9.20 -1.69
N THR A 76 12.38 10.34 -2.21
CA THR A 76 13.34 10.35 -3.32
C THR A 76 14.66 9.80 -2.81
N THR A 77 14.97 8.54 -3.12
CA THR A 77 16.27 7.96 -2.76
C THR A 77 17.33 8.48 -3.72
N LEU A 78 18.02 9.54 -3.31
CA LEU A 78 19.32 9.96 -3.86
C LEU A 78 20.35 8.89 -3.51
N ALA A 79 20.46 7.88 -4.36
CA ALA A 79 21.52 6.88 -4.30
C ALA A 79 22.10 6.67 -5.71
N ALA A 80 22.77 7.70 -6.20
CA ALA A 80 23.77 7.58 -7.24
C ALA A 80 24.90 8.54 -6.84
N HIS A 81 26.14 8.03 -6.77
CA HIS A 81 27.42 8.67 -6.37
C HIS A 81 27.96 8.32 -4.98
N LEU A 82 28.06 7.04 -4.67
CA LEU A 82 29.28 6.46 -4.08
C LEU A 82 29.66 5.20 -4.87
#